data_AF-A0A850P3I9-F1
#
_entry.id   AF-A0A850P3I9-F1
#
_cell.length_a   1.000
_cell.length_b   1.000
_cell.length_c   1.000
_cell.angle_alpha   90.00
_cell.angle_beta   90.00
_cell.angle_gamma   90.00
#
_symmetry.space_group_name_H-M   'P 1'
#
loop_
_entity.id
_entity.type
_entity.pdbx_description
1 polymer ?
#
loop_
_entity_poly.entity_id
_entity_poly.type
_entity_poly.pdbx_seq_one_letter_code
_entity_poly.pdbx_strand_id
1 'polypeptide(L)'
;MNTAAKFGGIGAFVLLLLNEVPEQYTLYAAVFVFACSAASALIPPPHAGSKWTVAYQLMTTIGLNIGWAENHFKPGQSGVRVPLADKPAAKQAVASAGIPVLNKKGKPEQAANGNA
;
A
#
# COMPACT_ATOMS: atom_id res chain seq x y z
N MET A 1 10.32 12.23 8.69
CA MET A 1 11.55 11.43 8.45
C MET A 1 11.29 10.06 9.08
N ASN A 2 11.27 8.96 8.31
CA ASN A 2 11.30 7.54 8.76
C ASN A 2 10.79 6.55 7.69
N THR A 3 10.12 7.01 6.63
CA THR A 3 9.62 6.11 5.58
C THR A 3 10.69 5.79 4.54
N ALA A 4 11.46 6.79 4.10
CA ALA A 4 12.56 6.61 3.14
C ALA A 4 13.67 5.69 3.69
N ALA A 5 14.00 5.79 4.98
CA ALA A 5 14.98 4.92 5.63
C ALA A 5 14.51 3.45 5.72
N LYS A 6 13.20 3.22 5.91
CA LYS A 6 12.63 1.86 5.91
C LYS A 6 12.66 1.22 4.53
N PHE A 7 12.33 1.97 3.48
CA PHE A 7 12.43 1.47 2.11
C PHE A 7 13.88 1.28 1.64
N GLY A 8 14.80 2.16 2.06
CA GLY A 8 16.24 1.98 1.84
C GLY A 8 16.81 0.76 2.55
N GLY A 9 16.38 0.49 3.80
CA GLY A 9 16.77 -0.70 4.54
C GLY A 9 16.25 -2.00 3.93
N ILE A 10 15.01 -2.00 3.42
CA ILE A 10 14.44 -3.17 2.71
C ILE A 10 15.17 -3.41 1.39
N GLY A 11 15.48 -2.37 0.62
CA GLY A 11 16.27 -2.49 -0.61
C GLY A 11 17.67 -3.05 -0.36
N ALA A 12 18.36 -2.56 0.68
CA ALA A 12 19.67 -3.07 1.08
C ALA A 12 19.63 -4.53 1.56
N PHE A 13 18.57 -4.91 2.29
CA PHE A 13 18.36 -6.29 2.75
C PHE A 13 18.12 -7.26 1.58
N VAL A 14 17.34 -6.84 0.58
CA VAL A 14 17.10 -7.65 -0.63
C VAL A 14 18.39 -7.84 -1.43
N LEU A 15 19.23 -6.80 -1.56
CA LEU A 15 20.54 -6.92 -2.22
C LEU A 15 21.49 -7.84 -1.45
N LEU A 16 21.49 -7.77 -0.11
CA LEU A 16 22.27 -8.66 0.75
C LEU A 16 21.84 -10.13 0.56
N LEU A 17 20.54 -10.40 0.52
CA LEU A 17 20.02 -11.74 0.27
C LEU A 17 20.35 -12.23 -1.14
N LEU A 18 20.25 -11.38 -2.16
CA LEU A 18 20.58 -11.74 -3.54
C LEU A 18 22.07 -12.07 -3.74
N ASN A 19 22.97 -11.41 -2.99
CA ASN A 19 24.40 -11.74 -3.00
C ASN A 19 24.70 -13.10 -2.38
N GLU A 20 23.81 -13.57 -1.49
CA GLU A 20 23.92 -14.89 -0.86
C GLU A 20 23.23 -15.98 -1.69
N VAL A 21 22.53 -15.63 -2.77
CA VAL A 21 21.94 -16.60 -3.71
C VAL A 21 23.04 -17.06 -4.67
N PRO A 22 23.42 -18.35 -4.65
CA PRO A 22 24.36 -18.89 -5.64
C PRO A 22 23.84 -18.65 -7.06
N GLU A 23 24.70 -18.28 -8.02
CA GLU A 23 24.31 -17.94 -9.41
C GLU A 23 23.38 -18.99 -10.06
N GLN A 24 23.61 -20.25 -9.76
CA GLN A 24 22.80 -21.40 -10.18
C GLN A 24 21.31 -21.30 -9.80
N TYR A 25 20.94 -20.45 -8.83
CA TYR A 25 19.56 -20.21 -8.41
C TYR A 25 18.98 -18.85 -8.81
N THR A 26 19.80 -17.95 -9.36
CA THR A 26 19.36 -16.60 -9.76
C THR A 26 18.23 -16.65 -10.79
N LEU A 27 18.31 -17.57 -11.75
CA LEU A 27 17.26 -17.77 -12.76
C LEU A 27 15.93 -18.17 -12.11
N TYR A 28 15.94 -19.12 -11.17
CA TYR A 28 14.73 -19.57 -10.49
C TYR A 28 14.11 -18.45 -9.63
N ALA A 29 14.94 -17.67 -8.94
CA ALA A 29 14.47 -16.51 -8.18
C ALA A 29 13.83 -15.45 -9.09
N ALA A 30 14.46 -15.16 -10.24
CA ALA A 30 13.91 -14.23 -11.22
C ALA A 30 12.57 -14.71 -11.79
N VAL A 31 12.48 -15.98 -12.17
CA VAL A 31 11.24 -16.60 -12.67
C VAL A 31 10.14 -16.54 -11.61
N PHE A 32 10.46 -16.78 -10.34
CA PHE A 32 9.50 -16.69 -9.24
C PHE A 32 8.94 -15.27 -9.06
N VAL A 33 9.82 -14.25 -9.08
CA VAL A 33 9.41 -12.84 -9.01
C VAL A 33 8.50 -12.47 -10.20
N PHE A 34 8.88 -12.89 -11.40
CA PHE A 34 8.06 -12.66 -12.60
C PHE A 34 6.71 -13.37 -12.52
N ALA A 35 6.67 -14.60 -12.02
CA ALA A 35 5.43 -15.35 -11.84
C ALA A 35 4.50 -14.66 -10.83
N CYS A 36 5.02 -14.16 -9.71
CA CYS A 36 4.24 -13.37 -8.75
C CYS A 36 3.71 -12.07 -9.35
N SER A 37 4.53 -11.38 -10.16
CA SER A 37 4.12 -10.17 -10.88
C SER A 37 2.98 -10.46 -11.87
N ALA A 38 3.14 -11.47 -12.72
CA ALA A 38 2.11 -11.89 -13.68
C ALA A 38 0.82 -12.35 -12.98
N ALA A 39 0.93 -13.14 -11.92
CA ALA A 39 -0.20 -13.57 -11.11
C ALA A 39 -0.94 -12.36 -10.50
N SER A 40 -0.23 -11.34 -10.01
CA SER A 40 -0.87 -10.13 -9.49
C SER A 40 -1.61 -9.30 -10.54
N ALA A 41 -1.16 -9.33 -11.80
CA ALA A 41 -1.82 -8.65 -12.90
C ALA A 41 -3.09 -9.39 -13.38
N LEU A 42 -3.11 -10.71 -13.26
CA LEU A 42 -4.23 -11.57 -13.70
C LEU A 42 -5.28 -11.80 -12.60
N ILE A 43 -4.85 -11.86 -11.35
CA ILE A 43 -5.71 -12.17 -10.21
C ILE A 43 -6.22 -10.86 -9.61
N PRO A 44 -7.53 -10.59 -9.63
CA PRO A 44 -8.09 -9.42 -8.99
C PRO A 44 -7.85 -9.47 -7.47
N PRO A 45 -7.62 -8.32 -6.83
CA PRO A 45 -7.36 -8.26 -5.40
C PRO A 45 -8.55 -8.80 -4.60
N PRO A 46 -8.29 -9.52 -3.50
CA PRO A 46 -9.34 -10.05 -2.64
C PRO A 46 -10.10 -8.92 -1.93
N HIS A 47 -11.36 -9.19 -1.52
CA HIS A 47 -12.20 -8.20 -0.83
C HIS A 47 -11.53 -7.63 0.43
N ALA A 48 -11.88 -6.39 0.80
CA ALA A 48 -11.48 -5.79 2.07
C ALA A 48 -11.89 -6.70 3.24
N GLY A 49 -10.93 -7.05 4.10
CA GLY A 49 -11.16 -7.90 5.27
C GLY A 49 -11.03 -9.41 5.00
N SER A 50 -10.65 -9.82 3.78
CA SER A 50 -10.39 -11.24 3.51
C SER A 50 -9.12 -11.72 4.21
N LYS A 51 -9.13 -12.96 4.69
CA LYS A 51 -7.90 -13.62 5.18
C LYS A 51 -6.84 -13.75 4.07
N TRP A 52 -7.27 -13.74 2.80
CA TRP A 52 -6.41 -13.79 1.61
C TRP A 52 -5.70 -12.47 1.30
N THR A 53 -6.10 -11.36 1.92
CA THR A 53 -5.46 -10.05 1.70
C THR A 53 -3.97 -10.09 2.05
N VAL A 54 -3.59 -10.78 3.13
CA VAL A 54 -2.18 -10.89 3.54
C VAL A 54 -1.37 -11.70 2.54
N ALA A 55 -1.91 -12.83 2.05
CA ALA A 55 -1.23 -13.66 1.05
C ALA A 55 -1.06 -12.91 -0.28
N TYR A 56 -2.11 -12.20 -0.72
CA TYR A 56 -2.05 -11.38 -1.93
C TYR A 56 -1.06 -10.20 -1.79
N GLN A 57 -0.95 -9.61 -0.60
CA GLN A 57 0.02 -8.55 -0.28
C GLN A 57 1.45 -9.05 -0.32
N LEU A 58 1.72 -10.26 0.19
CA LEU A 58 3.03 -10.89 0.07
C LEU A 58 3.38 -11.15 -1.41
N MET A 59 2.46 -11.74 -2.17
CA MET A 59 2.66 -12.01 -3.61
C MET A 59 2.94 -10.74 -4.41
N THR A 60 2.13 -9.70 -4.25
CA THR A 60 2.34 -8.40 -4.93
C THR A 60 3.62 -7.71 -4.49
N THR A 61 4.02 -7.84 -3.22
CA THR A 61 5.29 -7.29 -2.72
C THR A 61 6.49 -7.99 -3.37
N ILE A 62 6.45 -9.32 -3.48
CA ILE A 62 7.48 -10.11 -4.18
C ILE A 62 7.52 -9.71 -5.65
N GLY A 63 6.38 -9.55 -6.31
CA GLY A 63 6.28 -9.06 -7.67
C GLY A 63 6.64 -7.58 -7.85
N LEU A 64 7.17 -6.91 -6.82
CA LEU A 64 7.55 -5.48 -6.81
C LEU A 64 6.40 -4.51 -7.15
N ASN A 65 5.14 -4.95 -6.94
CA ASN A 65 3.91 -4.21 -7.24
C ASN A 65 3.33 -3.48 -6.01
N ILE A 66 4.18 -3.05 -5.07
CA ILE A 66 3.75 -2.48 -3.77
C ILE A 66 2.84 -1.24 -3.95
N GLY A 67 3.20 -0.33 -4.87
CA GLY A 67 2.46 0.92 -5.09
C GLY A 67 1.09 0.74 -5.78
N TRP A 68 0.93 -0.27 -6.62
CA TRP A 68 -0.35 -0.63 -7.23
C TRP A 68 -1.27 -1.31 -6.20
N ALA A 69 -0.68 -2.17 -5.37
CA ALA A 69 -1.42 -2.94 -4.38
C ALA A 69 -1.88 -2.09 -3.18
N GLU A 70 -1.09 -1.12 -2.69
CA GLU A 70 -1.49 -0.23 -1.58
C GLU A 70 -2.81 0.53 -1.83
N ASN A 71 -3.05 0.98 -3.07
CA ASN A 71 -4.31 1.64 -3.43
C ASN A 71 -5.48 0.64 -3.51
N HIS A 72 -5.22 -0.59 -3.95
CA HIS A 72 -6.23 -1.65 -4.04
C HIS A 72 -6.53 -2.32 -2.68
N PHE A 73 -5.62 -2.23 -1.70
CA PHE A 73 -5.78 -2.78 -0.35
C PHE A 73 -6.60 -1.92 0.61
N LYS A 74 -7.06 -0.74 0.18
CA LYS A 74 -7.99 0.09 0.95
C LYS A 74 -9.38 0.18 0.31
N PRO A 75 -10.09 -0.93 0.03
CA PRO A 75 -11.45 -0.87 -0.50
C PRO A 75 -12.35 -0.03 0.40
N GLY A 76 -13.10 0.90 -0.19
CA GLY A 76 -13.96 1.84 0.52
C GLY A 76 -13.28 3.10 1.05
N GLN A 77 -11.97 3.27 0.84
CA GLN A 77 -11.26 4.52 1.14
C GLN A 77 -10.76 5.15 -0.15
N SER A 78 -11.14 6.40 -0.41
CA SER A 78 -10.64 7.18 -1.53
C SER A 78 -9.72 8.30 -1.04
N GLY A 79 -8.53 8.41 -1.63
CA GLY A 79 -7.59 9.47 -1.33
C GLY A 79 -7.78 10.66 -2.26
N VAL A 80 -8.36 11.75 -1.76
CA VAL A 80 -8.41 13.03 -2.49
C VAL A 80 -7.07 13.74 -2.32
N ARG A 81 -6.31 13.89 -3.41
CA ARG A 81 -5.04 14.63 -3.38
C ARG A 81 -5.29 16.11 -3.59
N VAL A 82 -4.82 16.93 -2.66
CA VAL A 82 -4.92 18.40 -2.70
C VAL A 82 -3.56 19.02 -2.34
N PRO A 83 -3.27 20.25 -2.81
CA PRO A 83 -2.12 21.01 -2.34
C PRO A 83 -2.14 21.16 -0.81
N LEU A 84 -0.95 21.21 -0.20
CA LEU A 84 -0.83 21.28 1.27
C LEU A 84 -1.54 22.51 1.86
N ALA A 85 -1.52 23.64 1.14
CA ALA A 85 -2.21 24.87 1.51
C ALA A 85 -3.72 24.70 1.57
N ASP A 86 -4.28 23.86 0.70
CA ASP A 86 -5.74 23.69 0.55
C ASP A 86 -6.28 22.56 1.43
N LYS A 87 -5.41 21.84 2.14
CA LYS A 87 -5.79 20.76 3.05
C LYS A 87 -6.90 21.12 4.04
N PRO A 88 -6.88 22.28 4.76
CA PRO A 88 -7.97 22.64 5.67
C PRO A 88 -9.29 22.89 4.93
N ALA A 89 -9.25 23.60 3.80
CA ALA A 89 -10.43 23.89 2.98
C ALA A 89 -11.05 22.61 2.40
N ALA A 90 -10.21 21.70 1.91
CA ALA A 90 -10.65 20.41 1.37
C ALA A 90 -11.31 19.52 2.45
N LYS A 91 -10.74 19.46 3.66
CA LYS A 91 -11.36 18.74 4.78
C LYS A 91 -12.73 19.31 5.12
N GLN A 92 -12.86 20.63 5.15
CA GLN A 92 -14.12 21.30 5.44
C GLN A 92 -15.17 21.07 4.35
N ALA A 93 -14.78 21.11 3.08
CA ALA A 93 -15.66 20.82 1.95
C ALA A 93 -16.20 19.38 1.99
N VAL A 94 -15.32 18.40 2.24
CA VAL A 94 -15.69 16.98 2.33
C VAL A 94 -16.59 16.72 3.55
N ALA A 95 -16.31 17.36 4.70
CA ALA A 95 -17.16 17.29 5.88
C ALA A 95 -18.54 17.93 5.64
N SER A 96 -18.60 19.08 4.94
CA SER A 96 -19.87 19.74 4.58
C SER A 96 -20.73 18.93 3.61
N ALA A 97 -20.10 18.05 2.82
CA ALA A 97 -20.78 17.09 1.94
C ALA A 97 -21.23 15.81 2.67
N GLY A 98 -21.06 15.73 4.00
CA GLY A 98 -21.43 14.56 4.80
C GLY A 98 -20.51 13.35 4.63
N ILE A 99 -19.32 13.54 4.03
CA ILE A 99 -18.36 12.46 3.81
C ILE A 99 -17.38 12.42 4.99
N PRO A 100 -17.25 11.28 5.71
CA PRO A 100 -16.36 11.18 6.86
C PRO A 100 -14.90 11.22 6.40
N VAL A 101 -14.13 12.18 6.92
CA VAL A 101 -12.68 12.22 6.74
C VAL A 101 -12.04 11.13 7.60
N LEU A 102 -11.24 10.25 7.02
CA LEU A 102 -10.62 9.15 7.75
C LEU A 102 -9.25 9.53 8.34
N ASN A 103 -8.98 9.10 9.56
CA ASN A 103 -7.67 9.20 10.19
C ASN A 103 -6.70 8.11 9.68
N LYS A 104 -5.44 8.14 10.13
CA LYS A 104 -4.41 7.15 9.74
C LYS A 104 -4.77 5.69 10.07
N LYS A 105 -5.74 5.46 10.96
CA LYS A 105 -6.23 4.14 11.36
C LYS A 105 -7.49 3.72 10.56
N GLY A 106 -7.89 4.50 9.55
CA GLY A 106 -9.07 4.23 8.73
C GLY A 106 -10.40 4.44 9.45
N LYS A 107 -10.39 5.12 10.62
CA LYS A 107 -11.61 5.48 11.35
C LYS A 107 -12.00 6.92 11.03
N PRO A 108 -13.28 7.31 11.13
CA PRO A 108 -13.66 8.72 11.06
C PRO A 108 -12.80 9.55 12.02
N GLU A 109 -12.19 10.61 11.50
CA GLU A 109 -11.46 11.59 12.29
C GLU A 109 -12.51 12.32 13.15
N GLN A 110 -12.36 12.23 14.47
CA GLN A 110 -13.23 12.93 15.40
C GLN A 110 -13.06 14.42 15.11
N ALA A 111 -14.14 15.10 14.72
CA ALA A 111 -14.09 16.51 14.39
C ALA A 111 -13.45 17.26 15.55
N ALA A 112 -12.42 18.05 15.26
CA ALA A 112 -11.70 18.84 16.28
C ALA A 112 -12.58 19.92 16.93
N ASN A 113 -13.86 20.05 16.54
CA ASN A 113 -14.85 20.85 17.21
C ASN A 113 -15.99 19.94 17.64
N GLY A 114 -16.11 19.73 18.95
CA GLY A 114 -17.22 19.00 19.53
C GLY A 114 -18.54 19.60 19.09
N ASN A 115 -19.35 18.78 18.41
CA ASN A 115 -20.78 18.67 18.64
C ASN A 115 -21.22 17.35 18.00
N ALA A 116 -21.87 16.54 18.84
CA ALA A 116 -22.48 15.26 18.49
C ALA A 116 -23.68 15.46 17.57
#